data_AF-A0A7Y4KNQ2-F1
#
_entry.id   AF-A0A7Y4KNQ2-F1
#
_cell.length_a   1.000
_cell.length_b   1.000
_cell.length_c   1.000
_cell.angle_alpha   90.00
_cell.angle_beta   90.00
_cell.angle_gamma   90.00
#
_symmetry.space_group_name_H-M   'P 1'
#
loop_
_entity.id
_entity.type
_entity.pdbx_description
1 polymer ?
#
loop_
_entity_poly.entity_id
_entity_poly.type
_entity_poly.pdbx_seq_one_letter_code
_entity_poly.pdbx_strand_id
1 'polypeptide(L)'
;GKGWALVDVTIVNSAGQQPWTPREATFTNRRGVTLRARVVTVGSGEVAPGGSLRVLAVVDDVPARAGEVFALEVRGSGGRSLVIPDVRLTEGDR
;
A
#
# COMPACT_ATOMS: atom_id res chain seq x y z
N GLY A 1 -14.91 -16.68 -7.20
CA GLY A 1 -13.47 -16.94 -7.43
C GLY A 1 -12.69 -16.14 -6.40
N LYS A 2 -11.37 -16.26 -6.32
CA LYS A 2 -10.61 -15.44 -5.38
C LYS A 2 -10.77 -13.96 -5.78
N GLY A 3 -11.20 -13.15 -4.83
CA GLY A 3 -11.47 -11.73 -5.03
C GLY A 3 -10.20 -10.91 -5.01
N TRP A 4 -10.24 -9.73 -5.64
CA TRP A 4 -9.17 -8.75 -5.55
C TRP A 4 -9.57 -7.62 -4.59
N ALA A 5 -8.59 -6.88 -4.07
CA ALA A 5 -8.81 -5.63 -3.37
C ALA A 5 -7.77 -4.61 -3.79
N LEU A 6 -8.15 -3.33 -3.74
CA LEU A 6 -7.27 -2.21 -4.03
C LEU A 6 -7.38 -1.18 -2.91
N VAL A 7 -6.25 -0.62 -2.53
CA VAL A 7 -6.16 0.52 -1.62
C VAL A 7 -5.46 1.64 -2.34
N ASP A 8 -6.17 2.76 -2.50
CA ASP A 8 -5.72 3.96 -3.18
C ASP A 8 -5.29 5.00 -2.14
N VAL A 9 -4.02 5.38 -2.16
CA VAL A 9 -3.44 6.30 -1.19
C VAL A 9 -2.62 7.38 -1.87
N THR A 10 -2.72 8.59 -1.33
CA THR A 10 -1.81 9.68 -1.66
C THR A 10 -0.72 9.73 -0.59
N ILE A 11 0.52 9.52 -0.99
CA ILE A 11 1.69 9.61 -0.10
C ILE A 11 2.36 10.96 -0.32
N VAL A 12 2.64 11.67 0.78
CA VAL A 12 3.36 12.95 0.78
C VAL A 12 4.75 12.73 1.35
N ASN A 13 5.77 13.17 0.62
CA ASN A 13 7.14 13.22 1.12
C ASN A 13 7.36 14.63 1.68
N SER A 14 7.49 14.78 3.00
CA SER A 14 7.55 16.09 3.63
C SER A 14 8.78 16.88 3.17
N ALA A 15 8.70 18.22 3.24
CA ALA A 15 9.84 19.07 2.92
C ALA A 15 11.08 18.68 3.76
N GLY A 16 12.26 18.69 3.14
CA GLY A 16 13.53 18.31 3.79
C GLY A 16 13.80 16.81 3.88
N GLN A 17 12.85 15.94 3.51
CA GLN A 17 13.08 14.51 3.40
C GLN A 17 13.76 14.17 2.07
N GLN A 18 14.60 13.14 2.03
CA GLN A 18 15.21 12.66 0.79
C GLN A 18 14.14 12.17 -0.20
N PRO A 19 14.37 12.23 -1.53
CA PRO A 19 13.48 11.62 -2.52
C PRO A 19 13.15 10.17 -2.17
N TRP A 20 11.90 9.78 -2.37
CA TRP A 20 11.41 8.45 -1.95
C TRP A 20 10.65 7.76 -3.07
N THR A 21 11.00 6.51 -3.35
CA THR A 21 10.36 5.66 -4.37
C THR A 21 9.67 4.50 -3.67
N PRO A 22 8.34 4.36 -3.71
CA PRO A 22 7.65 3.15 -3.27
C PRO A 22 8.17 1.93 -4.03
N ARG A 23 8.37 0.80 -3.35
CA ARG A 23 8.88 -0.43 -3.96
C ARG A 23 8.03 -1.65 -3.68
N GLU A 24 7.57 -1.78 -2.44
CA GLU A 24 6.82 -2.94 -1.98
C GLU A 24 5.64 -2.50 -1.12
N ALA A 25 4.54 -3.23 -1.21
CA ALA A 25 3.40 -3.06 -0.33
C ALA A 25 3.00 -4.40 0.29
N THR A 26 2.71 -4.40 1.58
CA THR A 26 2.24 -5.58 2.30
C THR A 26 1.08 -5.22 3.22
N PHE A 27 0.11 -6.10 3.33
CA PHE A 27 -0.96 -6.03 4.32
C PHE A 27 -0.69 -7.06 5.40
N THR A 28 -0.57 -6.63 6.65
CA THR A 28 -0.38 -7.54 7.79
C THR A 28 -1.50 -7.36 8.79
N ASN A 29 -2.20 -8.45 9.14
CA ASN A 29 -3.26 -8.41 10.16
C ASN A 29 -2.68 -8.69 11.56
N ARG A 30 -3.51 -8.50 12.59
CA ARG A 30 -3.14 -8.78 14.00
C ARG A 30 -2.85 -10.26 14.29
N ARG A 31 -3.23 -11.18 13.39
CA ARG A 31 -2.95 -12.62 13.49
C ARG A 31 -1.64 -13.03 12.80
N GLY A 32 -0.89 -12.09 12.22
CA GLY A 32 0.36 -12.35 11.52
C GLY A 32 0.20 -12.88 10.08
N VAL A 33 -1.02 -12.85 9.51
CA VAL A 33 -1.20 -13.12 8.08
C VAL A 33 -0.68 -11.92 7.31
N THR A 34 0.21 -12.19 6.36
CA THR A 34 0.76 -11.18 5.45
C THR A 34 0.30 -11.45 4.02
N LEU A 35 -0.29 -10.44 3.39
CA LEU A 35 -0.61 -10.44 1.95
C LEU A 35 0.38 -9.52 1.25
N ARG A 36 1.08 -10.04 0.24
CA ARG A 36 1.90 -9.20 -0.64
C ARG A 36 0.98 -8.49 -1.63
N ALA A 37 1.18 -7.19 -1.79
CA ALA A 37 0.45 -6.38 -2.73
C ALA A 37 1.38 -5.88 -3.83
N ARG A 38 0.84 -5.76 -5.05
CA ARG A 38 1.50 -5.07 -6.14
C ARG A 38 1.40 -3.56 -5.91
N VAL A 39 2.52 -2.86 -6.08
CA VAL A 39 2.59 -1.40 -6.02
C VAL A 39 2.42 -0.85 -7.43
N VAL A 40 1.43 0.01 -7.62
CA VAL A 40 1.24 0.76 -8.86
C VAL A 40 1.30 2.24 -8.53
N THR A 41 2.18 2.97 -9.21
CA THR A 41 2.33 4.42 -9.03
C THR A 41 1.66 5.16 -10.18
N VAL A 42 0.88 6.19 -9.88
CA VAL A 42 0.34 7.09 -10.92
C VAL A 42 1.28 8.29 -11.05
N GLY A 43 2.25 8.22 -11.98
CA GLY A 43 3.24 9.27 -12.20
C GLY A 43 4.67 8.74 -12.36
N SER A 44 5.67 9.57 -12.04
CA SER A 44 7.11 9.28 -12.20
C SER A 44 7.67 8.17 -11.29
N GLY A 45 6.88 7.68 -10.33
CA GLY A 45 7.28 6.65 -9.37
C GLY A 45 8.19 7.14 -8.23
N GLU A 46 8.82 8.30 -8.36
CA GLU A 46 9.57 8.96 -7.28
C GLU A 46 8.81 10.16 -6.71
N VAL A 47 8.81 10.29 -5.38
CA VAL A 47 8.25 11.42 -4.65
C VAL A 47 9.38 12.35 -4.22
N ALA A 48 9.48 13.50 -4.86
CA ALA A 48 10.45 14.55 -4.50
C ALA A 48 10.16 15.13 -3.09
N PRO A 49 11.13 15.78 -2.44
CA PRO A 49 10.90 16.48 -1.16
C PRO A 49 9.80 17.53 -1.31
N GLY A 50 8.80 17.52 -0.42
CA GLY A 50 7.61 18.38 -0.50
C GLY A 50 6.56 17.93 -1.53
N GLY A 51 6.81 16.86 -2.28
CA GLY A 51 5.92 16.33 -3.30
C GLY A 51 4.95 15.27 -2.77
N SER A 52 4.03 14.85 -3.64
CA SER A 52 3.10 13.76 -3.38
C SER A 52 2.97 12.82 -4.56
N LEU A 53 2.64 11.56 -4.30
CA LEU A 53 2.39 10.53 -5.32
C LEU A 53 1.18 9.67 -4.93
N ARG A 54 0.32 9.41 -5.91
CA ARG A 54 -0.76 8.44 -5.77
C ARG A 54 -0.23 7.03 -6.01
N VAL A 55 -0.48 6.15 -5.05
CA VAL A 55 -0.04 4.76 -5.03
C VAL A 55 -1.26 3.87 -4.84
N LEU A 56 -1.38 2.85 -5.69
CA LEU A 56 -2.38 1.80 -5.57
C LEU A 56 -1.69 0.54 -5.07
N ALA A 57 -2.15 0.00 -3.95
CA ALA A 57 -1.74 -1.30 -3.45
C ALA A 57 -2.80 -2.34 -3.81
N VAL A 58 -2.46 -3.28 -4.70
CA VAL A 58 -3.39 -4.26 -5.26
C VAL A 58 -3.10 -5.66 -4.74
N VAL A 59 -4.12 -6.34 -4.23
CA VAL A 59 -4.06 -7.74 -3.76
C VAL A 59 -4.99 -8.56 -4.64
N ASP A 60 -4.47 -9.58 -5.30
CA ASP A 60 -5.24 -10.41 -6.25
C ASP A 60 -5.93 -11.62 -5.58
N ASP A 61 -5.51 -11.98 -4.36
CA ASP A 61 -6.00 -13.12 -3.58
C ASP A 61 -6.44 -12.67 -2.18
N VAL A 62 -7.56 -11.94 -2.10
CA VAL A 62 -8.12 -11.54 -0.79
C VAL A 62 -8.67 -12.79 -0.10
N PRO A 63 -8.30 -13.05 1.18
CA PRO A 63 -8.88 -14.15 1.94
C PRO A 63 -10.41 -14.01 1.94
N ALA A 64 -11.14 -15.13 1.81
CA ALA A 64 -12.60 -15.16 1.74
C ALA A 64 -13.32 -14.51 2.95
N ARG A 65 -12.59 -14.10 3.99
CA ARG A 65 -13.09 -13.31 5.12
C ARG A 65 -13.03 -11.83 4.77
N ALA A 66 -13.98 -11.37 3.97
CA ALA A 66 -14.23 -9.94 3.78
C ALA A 66 -14.43 -9.24 5.14
N GLY A 67 -13.88 -8.03 5.30
CA GLY A 67 -14.02 -7.23 6.53
C GLY A 67 -12.90 -7.41 7.55
N GLU A 68 -11.85 -8.17 7.22
CA GLU A 68 -10.66 -8.22 8.03
C GLU A 68 -9.84 -6.91 7.95
N VAL A 69 -9.26 -6.52 9.09
CA VAL A 69 -8.47 -5.31 9.27
C VAL A 69 -6.97 -5.63 9.17
N PHE A 70 -6.28 -4.87 8.32
CA PHE A 70 -4.84 -4.99 8.08
C PHE A 70 -4.14 -3.65 8.35
N ALA A 71 -2.84 -3.72 8.64
CA ALA A 71 -1.93 -2.60 8.46
C ALA A 71 -1.33 -2.70 7.05
N LEU A 72 -1.42 -1.64 6.26
CA LEU A 72 -0.71 -1.51 5.00
C LEU A 72 0.66 -0.90 5.26
N GLU A 73 1.73 -1.64 4.99
CA GLU A 73 3.08 -1.10 4.94
C GLU A 73 3.50 -0.90 3.48
N VAL A 74 3.89 0.32 3.12
CA VAL A 74 4.55 0.64 1.85
C VAL A 74 6.03 0.91 2.14
N ARG A 75 6.89 0.00 1.69
CA ARG A 75 8.35 0.14 1.80
C ARG A 75 8.89 0.82 0.56
N GLY A 76 9.84 1.72 0.72
CA GLY A 76 10.46 2.42 -0.39
C GLY A 76 11.97 2.58 -0.27
N SER A 77 12.53 3.47 -1.08
CA SER A 77 13.98 3.69 -1.16
C SER A 77 14.58 4.20 0.16
N GLY A 78 15.85 3.87 0.40
CA GLY A 78 16.57 4.29 1.60
C GLY A 78 16.12 3.61 2.89
N GLY A 79 15.47 2.44 2.80
CA GLY A 79 15.03 1.67 3.97
C GLY A 79 13.84 2.24 4.73
N ARG A 80 13.25 3.34 4.24
CA ARG A 80 12.07 3.99 4.84
C ARG A 80 10.79 3.24 4.46
N SER A 81 9.86 3.16 5.40
CA SER A 81 8.50 2.67 5.15
C SER A 81 7.45 3.63 5.72
N LEU A 82 6.26 3.59 5.12
CA LEU A 82 5.05 4.23 5.60
C LEU A 82 4.07 3.13 6.02
N VAL A 83 3.50 3.25 7.22
CA VAL A 83 2.48 2.33 7.72
C VAL A 83 1.15 3.06 7.84
N ILE A 84 0.12 2.51 7.20
CA ILE A 84 -1.26 2.97 7.28
C ILE A 84 -2.04 1.90 8.06
N PRO A 85 -2.41 2.17 9.33
CA PRO A 85 -3.14 1.21 10.15
C PRO A 85 -4.61 1.09 9.73
N ASP A 86 -5.26 0.06 10.25
CA ASP A 86 -6.72 -0.13 10.23
C ASP A 86 -7.38 -0.11 8.84
N VAL A 87 -6.69 -0.64 7.84
CA VAL A 87 -7.20 -0.78 6.46
C VAL A 87 -8.11 -2.00 6.35
N ARG A 88 -9.38 -1.76 5.99
CA ARG A 88 -10.35 -2.82 5.72
C ARG A 88 -10.32 -3.18 4.24
N LEU A 89 -10.09 -4.45 3.93
CA LEU A 89 -10.18 -4.95 2.58
C LEU A 89 -11.60 -5.47 2.30
N THR A 90 -12.19 -4.96 1.23
CA THR A 90 -13.42 -5.46 0.63
C THR A 90 -13.10 -6.07 -0.72
N GLU A 91 -13.77 -7.15 -1.08
CA GLU A 91 -13.66 -7.73 -2.42
C GLU A 91 -14.17 -6.71 -3.45
N GLY A 92 -13.38 -6.48 -4.50
CA GLY A 92 -13.76 -5.64 -5.62
C GLY A 92 -14.67 -6.38 -6.60
N ASP A 93 -15.55 -5.63 -7.26
CA ASP A 93 -16.40 -6.15 -8.32
C ASP A 93 -15.55 -6.59 -9.53
N ARG A 94 -16.06 -7.58 -10.27
CA ARG A 94 -15.40 -8.12 -11.47
C ARG A 94 -15.80 -7.38 -12.73
#